data_AF-A0A8J3BP52-F1
#
_entry.id   AF-A0A8J3BP52-F1
#
_cell.length_a   1.000
_cell.length_b   1.000
_cell.length_c   1.000
_cell.angle_alpha   90.00
_cell.angle_beta   90.00
_cell.angle_gamma   90.00
#
_symmetry.space_group_name_H-M   'P 1'
#
loop_
_entity.id
_entity.type
_entity.pdbx_description
1 polymer ?
#
loop_
_entity_poly.entity_id
_entity_poly.type
_entity_poly.pdbx_seq_one_letter_code
_entity_poly.pdbx_strand_id
1 'polypeptide(L)'
;MKIPFYILILAVLFGCKSTKIVSEPITKKTEMEFFDNGLLKSIGQIDSDFLSKSARIGLWSEFYENGKLKETGEYVADTYTNCCTGGLCDMVYSYKIGDWSYFYNNGQLKAKGTYKTGKKHINTSCEGGDEINFGFLNDSWKFYDKYGTEINPTEKELEEMDNNGIIDEFDVSGK
;
A
#
# COMPACT_ATOMS: atom_id res chain seq x y z
N MET A 1 59.82 23.83 -47.95
CA MET A 1 58.41 23.45 -48.16
C MET A 1 57.89 22.83 -46.88
N LYS A 2 56.89 23.47 -46.25
CA LYS A 2 56.29 23.07 -44.98
C LYS A 2 55.10 22.15 -45.27
N ILE A 3 54.99 21.00 -44.61
CA ILE A 3 53.79 20.16 -44.63
C ILE A 3 53.32 20.06 -43.17
N PRO A 4 52.17 20.64 -42.79
CA PRO A 4 51.65 20.49 -41.44
C PRO A 4 50.87 19.18 -41.33
N PHE A 5 51.20 18.38 -40.31
CA PHE A 5 50.49 17.17 -39.93
C PHE A 5 49.31 17.58 -39.03
N TYR A 6 48.07 17.47 -39.52
CA TYR A 6 46.87 17.67 -38.70
C TYR A 6 46.47 16.34 -38.07
N ILE A 7 46.58 16.24 -36.74
CA ILE A 7 46.03 15.13 -35.96
C ILE A 7 44.54 15.41 -35.75
N LEU A 8 43.69 14.61 -36.40
CA LEU A 8 42.24 14.65 -36.24
C LEU A 8 41.86 13.96 -34.92
N ILE A 9 41.60 14.73 -33.86
CA ILE A 9 41.07 14.20 -32.60
C ILE A 9 39.59 13.87 -32.82
N LEU A 10 39.28 12.60 -33.03
CA LEU A 10 37.90 12.12 -33.08
C LEU A 10 37.41 11.93 -31.63
N ALA A 11 36.89 13.00 -31.03
CA ALA A 11 36.20 12.92 -29.74
C ALA A 11 34.86 12.21 -29.94
N VAL A 12 34.81 10.91 -29.68
CA VAL A 12 33.56 10.14 -29.61
C VAL A 12 32.83 10.59 -28.34
N LEU A 13 31.93 11.56 -28.50
CA LEU A 13 30.94 11.88 -27.48
C LEU A 13 29.99 10.69 -27.35
N PHE A 14 30.28 9.79 -26.41
CA PHE A 14 29.27 8.84 -25.92
C PHE A 14 28.18 9.65 -25.24
N GLY A 15 27.18 10.03 -26.04
CA GLY A 15 25.94 10.60 -25.55
C GLY A 15 25.32 9.61 -24.57
N CYS A 16 25.31 9.99 -23.30
CA CYS A 16 24.66 9.26 -22.22
C CYS A 16 23.16 9.22 -22.53
N LYS A 17 22.67 8.13 -23.14
CA LYS A 17 21.23 7.86 -23.19
C LYS A 17 20.82 7.47 -21.78
N SER A 18 20.40 8.47 -21.00
CA SER A 18 19.62 8.22 -19.79
C SER A 18 18.35 7.52 -20.23
N THR A 19 18.30 6.19 -20.09
CA THR A 19 17.08 5.42 -20.26
C THR A 19 16.09 5.92 -19.22
N LYS A 20 15.12 6.73 -19.64
CA LYS A 20 13.95 7.01 -18.82
C LYS A 20 13.19 5.70 -18.72
N ILE A 21 13.24 5.05 -17.57
CA ILE A 21 12.32 3.98 -17.22
C ILE A 21 10.96 4.67 -17.10
N VAL A 22 10.18 4.67 -18.19
CA VAL A 22 8.78 5.02 -18.14
C VAL A 22 8.10 3.79 -17.55
N SER A 23 7.70 3.85 -16.28
CA SER A 23 6.82 2.84 -15.71
C SER A 23 5.56 2.80 -16.57
N GLU A 24 5.17 1.60 -17.02
CA GLU A 24 3.91 1.42 -17.75
C GLU A 24 2.75 1.98 -16.92
N PRO A 25 1.73 2.61 -17.54
CA PRO A 25 0.62 3.18 -16.81
C PRO A 25 -0.20 2.06 -16.15
N ILE A 26 -0.25 2.06 -14.82
CA ILE A 26 -1.03 1.10 -14.02
C ILE A 26 -2.50 1.11 -14.47
N THR A 27 -3.05 -0.05 -14.81
CA THR A 27 -4.47 -0.19 -15.13
C THR A 27 -5.30 -0.22 -13.84
N LYS A 28 -6.22 0.73 -13.65
CA LYS A 28 -6.99 0.87 -12.41
C LYS A 28 -8.44 0.46 -12.61
N LYS A 29 -9.00 -0.30 -11.66
CA LYS A 29 -10.42 -0.64 -11.58
C LYS A 29 -11.00 -0.17 -10.25
N THR A 30 -12.20 0.42 -10.26
CA THR A 30 -12.95 0.70 -9.03
C THR A 30 -13.48 -0.59 -8.45
N GLU A 31 -13.20 -0.83 -7.18
CA GLU A 31 -13.72 -1.95 -6.41
C GLU A 31 -14.66 -1.43 -5.31
N MET A 32 -15.81 -2.08 -5.18
CA MET A 32 -16.82 -1.75 -4.17
C MET A 32 -17.25 -3.05 -3.48
N GLU A 33 -17.36 -2.99 -2.16
CA GLU A 33 -17.95 -4.05 -1.35
C GLU A 33 -19.18 -3.53 -0.62
N PHE A 34 -20.16 -4.39 -0.42
CA PHE A 34 -21.42 -4.07 0.26
C PHE A 34 -21.61 -5.00 1.45
N PHE A 35 -22.29 -4.51 2.49
CA PHE A 35 -22.81 -5.35 3.57
C PHE A 35 -24.02 -6.16 3.08
N ASP A 36 -24.44 -7.16 3.84
CA ASP A 36 -25.61 -8.00 3.53
C ASP A 36 -26.90 -7.18 3.39
N ASN A 37 -26.98 -6.04 4.07
CA ASN A 37 -28.10 -5.11 3.98
C ASN A 37 -28.07 -4.21 2.71
N GLY A 38 -27.07 -4.38 1.85
CA GLY A 38 -26.88 -3.62 0.61
C GLY A 38 -26.22 -2.25 0.77
N LEU A 39 -25.85 -1.84 1.99
CA LEU A 39 -25.13 -0.58 2.22
C LEU A 39 -23.65 -0.74 1.85
N LEU A 40 -23.04 0.35 1.36
CA LEU A 40 -21.65 0.36 0.96
C LEU A 40 -20.74 0.09 2.17
N LYS A 41 -19.89 -0.92 2.06
CA LYS A 41 -18.92 -1.32 3.08
C LYS A 41 -17.54 -0.75 2.81
N SER A 42 -17.08 -0.82 1.57
CA SER A 42 -15.79 -0.26 1.18
C SER A 42 -15.79 0.17 -0.29
N ILE A 43 -14.92 1.13 -0.62
CA ILE A 43 -14.68 1.59 -1.98
C ILE A 43 -13.23 2.03 -2.14
N GLY A 44 -12.65 1.74 -3.29
CA GLY A 44 -11.37 2.29 -3.71
C GLY A 44 -10.98 1.81 -5.10
N GLN A 45 -9.68 1.83 -5.38
CA GLN A 45 -9.12 1.35 -6.64
C GLN A 45 -8.24 0.13 -6.39
N ILE A 46 -8.27 -0.80 -7.33
CA ILE A 46 -7.32 -1.91 -7.41
C ILE A 46 -6.51 -1.78 -8.70
N ASP A 47 -5.26 -2.23 -8.64
CA ASP A 47 -4.47 -2.52 -9.82
C ASP A 47 -5.01 -3.79 -10.48
N SER A 48 -5.65 -3.61 -11.65
CA SER A 48 -6.33 -4.70 -12.33
C SER A 48 -5.37 -5.68 -13.00
N ASP A 49 -4.09 -5.35 -13.14
CA ASP A 49 -3.10 -6.23 -13.76
C ASP A 49 -2.85 -7.47 -12.88
N PHE A 50 -3.05 -7.35 -11.56
CA PHE A 50 -2.96 -8.45 -10.60
C PHE A 50 -4.20 -9.35 -10.54
N LEU A 51 -5.34 -8.93 -11.10
CA LEU A 51 -6.63 -9.64 -11.02
C LEU A 51 -7.05 -10.05 -9.59
N SER A 52 -6.50 -9.41 -8.56
CA SER A 52 -6.79 -9.69 -7.15
C SER A 52 -7.38 -8.46 -6.46
N LYS A 53 -8.33 -8.69 -5.54
CA LYS A 53 -8.89 -7.62 -4.69
C LYS A 53 -7.91 -7.13 -3.62
N SER A 54 -6.86 -7.89 -3.33
CA SER A 54 -5.80 -7.47 -2.40
C SER A 54 -4.89 -6.39 -3.01
N ALA A 55 -4.94 -6.18 -4.33
CA ALA A 55 -4.14 -5.19 -5.06
C ALA A 55 -4.65 -3.75 -4.90
N ARG A 56 -4.97 -3.32 -3.67
CA ARG A 56 -5.51 -1.97 -3.40
C ARG A 56 -4.46 -0.90 -3.70
N ILE A 57 -4.87 0.16 -4.39
CA ILE A 57 -4.02 1.30 -4.75
C ILE A 57 -4.73 2.63 -4.51
N GLY A 58 -3.97 3.63 -4.07
CA GLY A 58 -4.48 4.97 -3.83
C GLY A 58 -5.53 5.04 -2.73
N LEU A 59 -6.42 6.03 -2.82
CA LEU A 59 -7.40 6.31 -1.77
C LEU A 59 -8.42 5.19 -1.62
N TRP A 60 -8.56 4.72 -0.39
CA TRP A 60 -9.54 3.74 0.03
C TRP A 60 -10.40 4.30 1.16
N SER A 61 -11.67 3.90 1.19
CA SER A 61 -12.62 4.28 2.25
C SER A 61 -13.40 3.05 2.68
N GLU A 62 -13.54 2.88 4.00
CA GLU A 62 -14.46 1.91 4.59
C GLU A 62 -15.52 2.63 5.42
N PHE A 63 -16.69 2.02 5.51
CA PHE A 63 -17.85 2.57 6.20
C PHE A 63 -18.35 1.60 7.25
N TYR A 64 -19.02 2.13 8.27
CA TYR A 64 -19.84 1.34 9.17
C TYR A 64 -21.17 0.98 8.51
N GLU A 65 -21.86 -0.05 9.01
CA GLU A 65 -23.21 -0.43 8.53
C GLU A 65 -24.25 0.69 8.66
N ASN A 66 -23.99 1.72 9.47
CA ASN A 66 -24.85 2.90 9.54
C ASN A 66 -24.53 3.95 8.44
N GLY A 67 -23.66 3.63 7.49
CA GLY A 67 -23.25 4.47 6.37
C GLY A 67 -22.21 5.54 6.70
N LYS A 68 -21.78 5.68 7.96
CA LYS A 68 -20.74 6.65 8.33
C LYS A 68 -19.35 6.13 8.00
N LEU A 69 -18.48 7.04 7.59
CA LEU A 69 -17.07 6.73 7.32
C LEU A 69 -16.42 6.13 8.58
N LYS A 70 -15.75 4.99 8.41
CA LYS A 70 -15.01 4.26 9.44
C LYS A 70 -13.52 4.56 9.35
N GLU A 71 -12.96 4.50 8.15
CA GLU A 71 -11.56 4.83 7.91
C GLU A 71 -11.32 5.23 6.46
N THR A 72 -10.27 6.03 6.24
CA THR A 72 -9.79 6.37 4.91
C THR A 72 -8.31 6.70 4.91
N GLY A 73 -7.65 6.39 3.80
CA GLY A 73 -6.26 6.70 3.53
C GLY A 73 -5.78 5.98 2.28
N GLU A 74 -4.47 5.96 2.05
CA GLU A 74 -3.89 5.42 0.82
C GLU A 74 -3.28 4.03 1.02
N TYR A 75 -3.49 3.17 0.03
CA TYR A 75 -2.80 1.88 -0.13
C TYR A 75 -1.82 1.89 -1.30
N VAL A 76 -0.81 1.04 -1.19
CA VAL A 76 0.04 0.60 -2.31
C VAL A 76 -0.03 -0.92 -2.38
N ALA A 77 -0.12 -1.45 -3.60
CA ALA A 77 -0.04 -2.88 -3.88
C ALA A 77 1.42 -3.28 -4.16
N ASP A 78 1.78 -4.48 -3.74
CA ASP A 78 3.10 -5.07 -3.92
C ASP A 78 2.99 -6.60 -3.91
N THR A 79 4.09 -7.29 -4.18
CA THR A 79 4.14 -8.76 -4.18
C THR A 79 5.22 -9.30 -3.24
N TYR A 80 5.02 -10.54 -2.79
CA TYR A 80 6.06 -11.32 -2.13
C TYR A 80 6.13 -12.71 -2.75
N THR A 81 7.31 -13.31 -2.72
CA THR A 81 7.56 -14.63 -3.30
C THR A 81 7.13 -15.73 -2.33
N ASN A 82 6.37 -16.69 -2.85
CA ASN A 82 5.96 -17.90 -2.16
C ASN A 82 6.30 -19.15 -3.00
N CYS A 83 6.27 -20.32 -2.36
CA CYS A 83 6.58 -21.59 -3.00
C CYS A 83 5.29 -22.41 -3.16
N CYS A 84 4.65 -22.24 -4.31
CA CYS A 84 3.43 -22.93 -4.69
C CYS A 84 3.73 -24.33 -5.27
N THR A 85 2.68 -25.14 -5.47
CA THR A 85 2.78 -26.49 -6.06
C THR A 85 3.53 -26.54 -7.40
N GLY A 86 3.50 -25.46 -8.19
CA GLY A 86 4.16 -25.34 -9.49
C GLY A 86 5.55 -24.68 -9.47
N GLY A 87 6.09 -24.33 -8.30
CA GLY A 87 7.31 -23.55 -8.15
C GLY A 87 7.08 -22.19 -7.51
N LEU A 88 7.98 -21.24 -7.78
CA LEU A 88 7.86 -19.87 -7.28
C LEU A 88 6.60 -19.18 -7.83
N CYS A 89 5.89 -18.47 -6.96
CA CYS A 89 4.70 -17.71 -7.28
C CYS A 89 4.73 -16.38 -6.52
N ASP A 90 4.21 -15.33 -7.14
CA ASP A 90 4.07 -14.03 -6.52
C ASP A 90 2.69 -13.92 -5.87
N MET A 91 2.67 -13.60 -4.58
CA MET A 91 1.46 -13.35 -3.81
C MET A 91 1.24 -11.86 -3.69
N VAL A 92 0.04 -11.41 -4.04
CA VAL A 92 -0.32 -9.99 -4.07
C VAL A 92 -0.86 -9.54 -2.73
N TYR A 93 -0.33 -8.44 -2.22
CA TYR A 93 -0.83 -7.77 -1.02
C TYR A 93 -0.87 -6.27 -1.22
N SER A 94 -1.49 -5.55 -0.30
CA SER A 94 -1.38 -4.11 -0.19
C SER A 94 -1.11 -3.69 1.24
N TYR A 95 -0.54 -2.51 1.41
CA TYR A 95 -0.23 -1.95 2.72
C TYR A 95 -0.54 -0.46 2.80
N LYS A 96 -0.85 0.01 4.00
CA LYS A 96 -1.21 1.40 4.28
C LYS A 96 0.02 2.31 4.15
N ILE A 97 -0.14 3.45 3.47
CA ILE A 97 0.87 4.50 3.37
C ILE A 97 0.26 5.88 3.63
N GLY A 98 1.11 6.85 3.96
CA GLY A 98 0.70 8.25 3.99
C GLY A 98 -0.33 8.54 5.07
N ASP A 99 -1.16 9.55 4.84
CA ASP A 99 -2.10 10.04 5.83
C ASP A 99 -3.34 9.15 5.93
N TRP A 100 -3.72 8.84 7.16
CA TRP A 100 -4.86 8.00 7.49
C TRP A 100 -5.71 8.64 8.58
N SER A 101 -7.02 8.44 8.47
CA SER A 101 -7.99 8.88 9.46
C SER A 101 -8.95 7.75 9.79
N TYR A 102 -9.23 7.57 11.08
CA TYR A 102 -10.17 6.60 11.63
C TYR A 102 -11.24 7.34 12.41
N PHE A 103 -12.46 6.84 12.38
CA PHE A 103 -13.63 7.48 12.96
C PHE A 103 -14.39 6.49 13.83
N TYR A 104 -15.09 6.98 14.84
CA TYR A 104 -16.08 6.20 15.58
C TYR A 104 -17.38 6.05 14.78
N ASN A 105 -18.23 5.10 15.17
CA ASN A 105 -19.54 4.90 14.57
C ASN A 105 -20.48 6.12 14.66
N ASN A 106 -20.19 7.08 15.55
CA ASN A 106 -20.92 8.34 15.66
C ASN A 106 -20.44 9.38 14.63
N GLY A 107 -19.34 9.11 13.90
CA GLY A 107 -18.71 9.98 12.90
C GLY A 107 -17.63 10.90 13.46
N GLN A 108 -17.35 10.88 14.75
CA GLN A 108 -16.25 11.66 15.34
C GLN A 108 -14.90 11.02 15.03
N LEU A 109 -13.88 11.86 14.85
CA LEU A 109 -12.51 11.41 14.61
C LEU A 109 -12.02 10.58 15.80
N LYS A 110 -11.58 9.35 15.55
CA LYS A 110 -10.99 8.43 16.52
C LYS A 110 -9.47 8.53 16.53
N ALA A 111 -8.86 8.53 15.36
CA ALA A 111 -7.41 8.64 15.22
C ALA A 111 -7.02 9.25 13.89
N LYS A 112 -5.87 9.92 13.84
CA LYS A 112 -5.25 10.34 12.59
C LYS A 112 -3.73 10.36 12.71
N GLY A 113 -3.04 10.11 11.61
CA GLY A 113 -1.60 10.13 11.54
C GLY A 113 -1.09 9.73 10.17
N THR A 114 0.22 9.56 10.06
CA THR A 114 0.87 9.17 8.80
C THR A 114 1.55 7.81 8.99
N TYR A 115 1.15 6.81 8.21
CA TYR A 115 1.91 5.56 8.11
C TYR A 115 3.23 5.81 7.39
N LYS A 116 4.32 5.32 7.98
CA LYS A 116 5.64 5.32 7.34
C LYS A 116 5.89 3.95 6.74
N THR A 117 6.46 3.93 5.54
CA THR A 117 6.86 2.68 4.89
C THR A 117 8.14 2.17 5.54
N GLY A 118 8.06 0.96 6.09
CA GLY A 118 9.20 0.18 6.55
C GLY A 118 9.28 -1.13 5.79
N LYS A 119 10.27 -1.95 6.17
CA LYS A 119 10.46 -3.29 5.65
C LYS A 119 10.49 -4.30 6.78
N LYS A 120 9.91 -5.48 6.56
CA LYS A 120 9.99 -6.59 7.51
C LYS A 120 10.13 -7.92 6.79
N HIS A 121 10.84 -8.83 7.45
CA HIS A 121 10.92 -10.21 7.01
C HIS A 121 9.62 -10.95 7.37
N ILE A 122 9.11 -11.76 6.45
CA ILE A 122 7.98 -12.66 6.65
C ILE A 122 8.37 -14.09 6.32
N ASN A 123 7.78 -15.03 7.06
CA ASN A 123 7.87 -16.43 6.70
C ASN A 123 6.92 -16.72 5.54
N THR A 124 7.41 -17.39 4.51
CA THR A 124 6.61 -17.89 3.39
C THR A 124 6.78 -19.42 3.32
N SER A 125 6.13 -20.08 2.36
CA SER A 125 6.40 -21.52 2.12
C SER A 125 7.79 -21.76 1.52
N CYS A 126 8.49 -20.72 1.08
CA CYS A 126 9.87 -20.83 0.64
C CYS A 126 10.83 -20.85 1.84
N GLU A 127 11.90 -21.64 1.71
CA GLU A 127 12.99 -21.61 2.69
C GLU A 127 13.61 -20.21 2.74
N GLY A 128 13.72 -19.67 3.95
CA GLY A 128 14.31 -18.36 4.19
C GLY A 128 13.35 -17.18 4.02
N GLY A 129 12.07 -17.39 3.71
CA GLY A 129 11.02 -16.35 3.70
C GLY A 129 11.21 -15.27 2.64
N ASP A 130 10.62 -14.09 2.87
CA ASP A 130 10.77 -12.91 1.99
C ASP A 130 10.75 -11.58 2.78
N GLU A 131 11.18 -10.48 2.17
CA GLU A 131 11.12 -9.13 2.74
C GLU A 131 9.99 -8.32 2.08
N ILE A 132 9.04 -7.84 2.89
CA ILE A 132 7.92 -7.04 2.41
C ILE A 132 7.97 -5.61 2.90
N ASN A 133 7.33 -4.71 2.16
CA ASN A 133 7.02 -3.36 2.60
C ASN A 133 5.78 -3.38 3.51
N PHE A 134 5.73 -2.49 4.49
CA PHE A 134 4.53 -2.30 5.30
C PHE A 134 4.47 -0.89 5.88
N GLY A 135 3.25 -0.43 6.18
CA GLY A 135 3.04 0.79 6.94
C GLY A 135 3.19 0.52 8.43
N PHE A 136 4.01 1.30 9.13
CA PHE A 136 4.09 1.29 10.60
C PHE A 136 3.66 2.64 11.19
N LEU A 137 3.11 2.58 12.41
CA LEU A 137 2.77 3.77 13.19
C LEU A 137 4.03 4.41 13.78
N ASN A 138 4.00 5.73 13.95
CA ASN A 138 5.06 6.47 14.63
C ASN A 138 4.45 7.51 15.59
N ASP A 139 5.30 8.35 16.16
CA ASP A 139 4.88 9.35 17.15
C ASP A 139 4.01 10.49 16.57
N SER A 140 3.74 10.51 15.26
CA SER A 140 2.85 11.51 14.66
C SER A 140 1.36 11.21 14.86
N TRP A 141 1.03 10.02 15.38
CA TRP A 141 -0.35 9.59 15.55
C TRP A 141 -1.01 10.27 16.74
N LYS A 142 -2.23 10.76 16.50
CA LYS A 142 -3.08 11.36 17.52
C LYS A 142 -4.37 10.58 17.64
N PHE A 143 -4.79 10.35 18.89
CA PHE A 143 -5.98 9.58 19.23
C PHE A 143 -6.93 10.46 20.02
N TYR A 144 -8.23 10.23 19.84
CA TYR A 144 -9.29 11.02 20.44
C TYR A 144 -10.36 10.08 20.97
N ASP A 145 -10.98 10.45 22.09
CA ASP A 145 -12.16 9.76 22.59
C ASP A 145 -13.41 10.08 21.73
N LYS A 146 -14.53 9.42 22.04
CA LYS A 146 -15.82 9.61 21.34
C LYS A 146 -16.46 10.99 21.51
N TYR A 147 -15.82 11.89 22.25
CA TYR A 147 -16.22 13.27 22.49
C TYR A 147 -15.24 14.29 21.88
N GLY A 148 -14.14 13.82 21.27
CA GLY A 148 -13.12 14.66 20.62
C GLY A 148 -11.97 15.10 21.53
N THR A 149 -11.86 14.55 22.74
CA THR A 149 -10.74 14.82 23.65
C THR A 149 -9.53 13.99 23.23
N GLU A 150 -8.36 14.60 23.07
CA GLU A 150 -7.11 13.87 22.76
C GLU A 150 -6.76 12.93 23.93
N ILE A 151 -6.49 11.66 23.62
CA ILE A 151 -6.17 10.59 24.58
C ILE A 151 -4.94 9.82 24.11
N ASN A 152 -4.35 9.04 25.01
CA ASN A 152 -3.35 8.04 24.64
C ASN A 152 -4.05 6.79 24.08
N PRO A 153 -3.50 6.14 23.05
CA PRO A 153 -4.05 4.89 22.52
C PRO A 153 -3.87 3.75 23.52
N THR A 154 -4.75 2.77 23.43
CA THR A 154 -4.55 1.48 24.10
C THR A 154 -3.64 0.57 23.26
N GLU A 155 -2.91 -0.35 23.89
CA GLU A 155 -2.09 -1.35 23.18
C GLU A 155 -2.93 -2.14 22.16
N LYS A 156 -4.13 -2.54 22.56
CA LYS A 156 -5.08 -3.23 21.69
C LYS A 156 -5.42 -2.43 20.44
N GLU A 157 -5.61 -1.13 20.55
CA GLU A 157 -5.91 -0.29 19.38
C GLU A 157 -4.72 -0.18 18.44
N LEU A 158 -3.50 -0.11 18.97
CA LEU A 158 -2.28 -0.13 18.17
C LEU A 158 -2.13 -1.47 17.44
N GLU A 159 -2.33 -2.58 18.15
CA GLU A 159 -2.31 -3.94 17.56
C GLU A 159 -3.37 -4.11 16.47
N GLU A 160 -4.60 -3.62 16.70
CA GLU A 160 -5.66 -3.65 15.68
C GLU A 160 -5.26 -2.84 14.43
N MET A 161 -4.62 -1.68 14.61
CA MET A 161 -4.17 -0.84 13.48
C MET A 161 -2.98 -1.44 12.74
N ASP A 162 -2.06 -2.11 13.44
CA ASP A 162 -0.93 -2.82 12.85
C ASP A 162 -1.39 -4.07 12.07
N ASN A 163 -2.28 -4.87 12.66
CA ASN A 163 -2.80 -6.10 12.04
C ASN A 163 -3.63 -5.81 10.78
N ASN A 164 -4.35 -4.68 10.75
CA ASN A 164 -5.10 -4.25 9.56
C ASN A 164 -4.25 -3.39 8.60
N GLY A 165 -2.94 -3.28 8.83
CA GLY A 165 -2.03 -2.47 8.01
C GLY A 165 -1.62 -3.12 6.69
N ILE A 166 -1.82 -4.44 6.57
CA ILE A 166 -1.59 -5.26 5.37
C ILE A 166 -2.91 -5.93 5.01
N ILE A 167 -3.20 -6.03 3.71
CA ILE A 167 -4.33 -6.77 3.16
C ILE A 167 -3.79 -7.75 2.13
N ASP A 168 -4.00 -9.04 2.34
CA ASP A 168 -3.60 -10.09 1.40
C ASP A 168 -4.81 -10.86 0.81
N GLU A 169 -4.52 -11.89 0.03
CA GLU A 169 -5.56 -12.71 -0.62
C GLU A 169 -6.40 -13.52 0.39
N PHE A 170 -5.85 -13.89 1.55
CA PHE A 170 -6.59 -14.60 2.59
C PHE A 170 -7.58 -13.66 3.29
N ASP A 171 -7.22 -12.39 3.48
CA ASP A 171 -8.09 -11.38 4.10
C ASP A 171 -9.34 -11.04 3.27
N VAL A 172 -9.24 -11.16 1.95
CA VAL A 172 -10.32 -10.88 0.99
C VAL A 172 -11.12 -12.13 0.60
N SER A 173 -10.54 -13.32 0.72
CA SER A 173 -11.23 -14.60 0.41
C SER A 173 -11.93 -15.23 1.61
N GLY A 174 -11.53 -14.89 2.84
CA GLY A 174 -12.12 -15.37 4.09
C GLY A 174 -13.37 -14.61 4.57
N LYS A 175 -13.96 -13.75 3.74
CA LYS A 175 -15.12 -12.90 4.08
C LYS A 175 -16.28 -13.11 3.12
#